data_AF-A0A958HEB0-F1
#
_entry.id   AF-A0A958HEB0-F1
#
_cell.length_a   1.000
_cell.length_b   1.000
_cell.length_c   1.000
_cell.angle_alpha   90.00
_cell.angle_beta   90.00
_cell.angle_gamma   90.00
#
_symmetry.space_group_name_H-M   'P 1'
#
loop_
_entity.id
_entity.type
_entity.pdbx_description
1 polymer ?
#
loop_
_entity_poly.entity_id
_entity_poly.type
_entity_poly.pdbx_seq_one_letter_code
_entity_poly.pdbx_strand_id
1 'polypeptide(L)' 'YWLGREYWGKGIATRALAAFLEIITVRPLYARAAQDNIGSLMVLAKCGFVICGKDKGFATARGGETEEYVLRLG' A
#
# COMPACT_ATOMS: atom_id res chain seq x y z
N TYR A 1 3.08 -0.51 -5.87
CA TYR A 1 4.28 -1.39 -5.97
C TYR A 1 3.81 -2.84 -6.12
N TRP A 2 4.68 -3.75 -6.55
CA TRP A 2 4.40 -5.19 -6.60
C TRP A 2 5.70 -5.98 -6.47
N LEU A 3 5.61 -7.24 -6.05
CA LEU A 3 6.73 -8.17 -5.96
C LEU A 3 6.31 -9.52 -6.55
N GLY A 4 7.25 -10.21 -7.21
CA GLY A 4 7.08 -11.61 -7.58
C GLY A 4 6.79 -12.49 -6.35
N ARG A 5 5.99 -13.54 -6.53
CA ARG A 5 5.51 -14.41 -5.44
C ARG A 5 6.67 -15.04 -4.66
N GLU A 6 7.77 -15.36 -5.34
CA GLU A 6 9.01 -15.90 -4.79
C GLU A 6 9.74 -14.95 -3.82
N TYR A 7 9.35 -13.67 -3.79
CA TYR A 7 9.90 -12.64 -2.91
C TYR A 7 8.96 -12.26 -1.75
N TRP A 8 7.75 -12.84 -1.70
CA TRP A 8 6.79 -12.55 -0.63
C TRP A 8 7.29 -13.07 0.72
N GLY A 9 6.84 -12.45 1.81
CA GLY A 9 7.21 -12.84 3.17
C GLY A 9 8.63 -12.45 3.62
N LYS A 10 9.49 -11.97 2.70
CA LYS A 10 10.89 -11.60 3.00
C LYS A 10 11.09 -10.16 3.50
N GLY A 11 10.01 -9.43 3.77
CA GLY A 11 10.06 -8.03 4.23
C GLY A 11 10.61 -7.02 3.21
N ILE A 12 10.82 -7.43 1.95
CA ILE A 12 11.44 -6.59 0.91
C ILE A 12 10.59 -5.33 0.65
N ALA A 13 9.28 -5.48 0.46
CA ALA A 13 8.39 -4.35 0.20
C ALA A 13 8.37 -3.34 1.36
N THR A 14 8.35 -3.81 2.61
CA THR A 14 8.43 -2.94 3.79
C THR A 14 9.74 -2.18 3.84
N ARG A 15 10.88 -2.84 3.62
CA ARG A 15 12.19 -2.16 3.61
C ARG A 15 12.30 -1.14 2.48
N ALA A 16 11.84 -1.50 1.28
CA ALA A 16 11.86 -0.61 0.12
C ALA A 16 10.97 0.62 0.35
N LEU A 17 9.75 0.42 0.89
CA LEU A 17 8.85 1.52 1.20
C LEU A 17 9.43 2.41 2.32
N ALA A 18 9.98 1.83 3.39
CA ALA A 18 10.62 2.61 4.46
C ALA A 18 11.76 3.49 3.92
N ALA A 19 12.66 2.92 3.12
CA ALA A 19 13.76 3.67 2.50
C ALA A 19 13.24 4.78 1.57
N PHE A 20 12.16 4.53 0.81
CA PHE A 20 11.54 5.56 -0.03
C PHE A 20 10.96 6.72 0.79
N LEU A 21 10.38 6.43 1.96
CA LEU A 21 9.80 7.44 2.86
C LEU A 21 10.84 8.33 3.56
N GLU A 22 12.10 7.89 3.62
CA GLU A 22 13.24 8.72 4.06
C GLU A 22 13.59 9.78 3.01
N ILE A 23 13.41 9.46 1.72
CA ILE A 23 13.68 10.36 0.60
C ILE A 23 12.53 11.36 0.41
N ILE A 24 11.29 10.86 0.46
CA ILE A 24 10.10 11.70 0.32
C ILE A 24 9.61 12.11 1.70
N THR A 25 9.93 13.34 2.10
CA THR A 25 9.61 13.89 3.42
C THR A 25 8.32 14.72 3.45
N VAL A 26 7.75 15.07 2.29
CA VAL A 26 6.49 15.85 2.22
C VAL A 26 5.34 15.06 2.84
N ARG A 27 4.51 15.75 3.64
CA ARG A 27 3.34 15.17 4.31
C ARG A 27 2.10 16.07 4.16
N PRO A 28 0.88 15.49 4.14
CA PRO A 28 0.61 14.06 4.25
C PRO A 28 0.93 13.30 2.96
N LEU A 29 1.29 12.02 3.09
CA LEU A 29 1.44 11.12 1.95
C LEU A 29 0.25 10.14 1.94
N TYR A 30 -0.35 9.95 0.78
CA TYR A 30 -1.49 9.05 0.61
C TYR A 30 -1.09 7.78 -0.15
N ALA A 31 -1.69 6.67 0.26
CA ALA A 31 -1.58 5.39 -0.42
C ALA A 31 -2.98 4.81 -0.64
N ARG A 32 -3.11 3.97 -1.66
CA ARG A 32 -4.34 3.24 -1.96
C ARG A 32 -4.02 1.76 -2.13
N ALA A 33 -4.87 0.91 -1.58
CA ALA A 33 -4.75 -0.54 -1.72
C ALA A 33 -6.14 -1.17 -1.71
N ALA A 34 -6.36 -2.16 -2.57
CA ALA A 34 -7.57 -2.96 -2.56
C ALA A 34 -7.80 -3.55 -1.16
N GLN A 35 -9.06 -3.55 -0.69
CA GLN A 35 -9.40 -4.00 0.66
C GLN A 35 -9.05 -5.48 0.89
N ASP A 36 -9.05 -6.29 -0.17
CA ASP A 36 -8.68 -7.71 -0.14
C ASP A 36 -7.16 -7.96 -0.22
N ASN A 37 -6.35 -6.92 -0.46
CA ASN A 37 -4.91 -7.04 -0.64
C ASN A 37 -4.17 -6.93 0.70
N ILE A 38 -4.33 -7.97 1.53
CA ILE A 38 -3.78 -8.05 2.89
C ILE A 38 -2.27 -7.78 2.91
N GLY A 39 -1.52 -8.30 1.93
CA GLY A 39 -0.07 -8.10 1.86
C GLY A 39 0.34 -6.63 1.75
N SER A 40 -0.35 -5.86 0.90
CA SER A 40 -0.06 -4.43 0.74
C SER A 40 -0.54 -3.62 1.94
N LEU A 41 -1.69 -3.98 2.52
CA LEU A 41 -2.19 -3.35 3.74
C LEU A 41 -1.22 -3.53 4.92
N MET A 42 -0.66 -4.73 5.08
CA MET A 42 0.35 -5.01 6.11
C MET A 42 1.65 -4.24 5.89
N VAL A 43 2.12 -4.10 4.64
CA VAL A 43 3.30 -3.29 4.33
C VAL A 43 3.06 -1.82 4.68
N LEU A 44 1.93 -1.26 4.27
CA LEU A 44 1.57 0.14 4.52
C LEU A 44 1.44 0.41 6.03
N ALA A 45 0.74 -0.46 6.77
CA ALA A 45 0.61 -0.36 8.21
C ALA A 45 1.97 -0.40 8.93
N LYS A 46 2.88 -1.31 8.53
CA LYS A 46 4.25 -1.37 9.06
C LYS A 46 5.08 -0.12 8.77
N CYS A 47 4.76 0.60 7.70
CA CYS A 47 5.39 1.87 7.34
C CYS A 47 4.67 3.10 7.92
N GLY A 48 3.74 2.90 8.87
CA GLY A 48 3.09 3.99 9.61
C GLY A 48 1.87 4.61 8.93
N PHE A 49 1.42 4.07 7.79
CA PHE A 49 0.17 4.53 7.18
C PHE A 49 -1.03 4.04 8.01
N VAL A 50 -2.02 4.91 8.16
CA VAL A 50 -3.30 4.60 8.81
C VAL A 50 -4.44 4.73 7.80
N ILE A 51 -5.42 3.83 7.88
CA ILE A 51 -6.63 3.93 7.05
C ILE A 51 -7.39 5.20 7.43
N CYS A 52 -7.66 6.06 6.45
CA CYS A 52 -8.40 7.31 6.64
C CYS A 52 -9.64 7.42 5.75
N GLY A 53 -9.88 6.45 4.87
CA GLY A 53 -11.04 6.43 4.01
C GLY A 53 -11.20 5.13 3.23
N LYS A 54 -12.33 5.03 2.53
CA LYS A 54 -12.60 4.00 1.54
C LYS A 54 -12.93 4.67 0.22
N ASP A 55 -12.58 4.01 -0.87
CA ASP A 55 -12.91 4.46 -2.21
C ASP A 55 -13.10 3.25 -3.13
N LYS A 56 -13.42 3.47 -4.40
CA LYS A 56 -13.43 2.46 -5.44
C LYS A 56 -12.44 2.83 -6.54
N GLY A 57 -11.73 1.83 -7.05
CA GLY A 57 -10.79 1.98 -8.14
C GLY A 57 -10.99 0.88 -9.17
N PHE A 58 -10.91 1.22 -10.46
CA PHE A 58 -10.91 0.19 -11.50
C PHE A 58 -9.57 -0.56 -11.48
N ALA A 59 -9.62 -1.85 -11.23
CA ALA A 59 -8.44 -2.70 -11.21
C ALA A 59 -8.48 -3.67 -12.39
N THR A 60 -7.66 -3.41 -13.42
CA THR A 60 -7.56 -4.27 -14.61
C THR A 60 -7.25 -5.73 -14.24
N ALA A 61 -6.37 -5.94 -13.26
CA ALA A 61 -6.02 -7.28 -12.78
C ALA A 61 -7.20 -8.04 -12.13
N ARG A 62 -8.28 -7.33 -11.76
CA ARG A 62 -9.51 -7.90 -11.19
C ARG A 62 -10.70 -7.81 -12.15
N GLY A 63 -10.51 -7.26 -13.35
CA GLY A 63 -11.55 -7.17 -14.38
C GLY A 63 -12.72 -6.25 -14.03
N GLY A 64 -12.57 -5.32 -13.08
CA GLY A 64 -13.68 -4.46 -12.65
C GLY A 64 -13.31 -3.44 -11.56
N GLU A 65 -14.32 -2.70 -11.09
CA GLU A 65 -14.20 -1.89 -9.89
C GLU A 65 -13.88 -2.75 -8.68
N THR A 66 -12.94 -2.28 -7.87
CA THR A 66 -12.50 -2.92 -6.64
C THR A 66 -12.58 -1.91 -5.52
N GLU A 67 -13.06 -2.34 -4.36
CA GLU A 67 -13.02 -1.50 -3.19
C GLU A 67 -11.59 -1.32 -2.68
N GLU A 68 -11.23 -0.09 -2.34
CA GLU A 68 -9.92 0.29 -1.85
C GLU A 68 -10.01 0.97 -0.49
N TYR A 69 -8.98 0.78 0.31
CA TYR A 69 -8.69 1.69 1.41
C TYR A 69 -7.85 2.85 0.89
N VAL A 70 -8.15 4.06 1.38
CA VAL A 70 -7.28 5.22 1.32
C VAL A 70 -6.56 5.30 2.66
N LEU A 71 -5.23 5.32 2.62
CA LEU A 71 -4.38 5.39 3.80
C LEU A 71 -3.54 6.65 3.76
N ARG A 72 -3.24 7.20 4.95
CA ARG A 72 -2.48 8.43 5.13
C ARG A 72 -1.29 8.19 6.05
N LEU A 73 -0.14 8.73 5.66
CA LEU A 73 1.01 8.95 6.53
C LEU A 73 1.07 10.44 6.87
N GLY A 74 1.10 10.73 8.18
CA GLY A 74 1.12 12.08 8.75
C GLY A 74 2.45 12.79 8.62
#